data_AF-A0A2D5UBX1-F1
#
_entry.id   AF-A0A2D5UBX1-F1
#
_cell.length_a   1.000
_cell.length_b   1.000
_cell.length_c   1.000
_cell.angle_alpha   90.00
_cell.angle_beta   90.00
_cell.angle_gamma   90.00
#
_symmetry.space_group_name_H-M   'P 1'
#
loop_
_entity.id
_entity.type
_entity.pdbx_description
1 polymer ?
#
loop_
_entity_poly.entity_id
_entity_poly.type
_entity_poly.pdbx_seq_one_letter_code
_entity_poly.pdbx_strand_id
1 'polypeptide(L)'
;MRSASAKRDGLTEELIDEGIENWRESDKFGAAEKIALEYSELMQFEPEKIDEAFYGRLRVHYSDAEIVELGAFIGFNVGYHTFFRTLDFYPMFSPDGRLVSQEESREIYGSRPVSHISGPLGRARALAADEGE
;
A
#
# COMPACT_ATOMS: atom_id res chain seq x y z
N MET A 1 7.36 0.22 -9.54
CA MET A 1 7.54 -0.79 -10.62
C MET A 1 7.10 -2.12 -10.06
N ARG A 2 6.10 -2.78 -10.66
CA ARG A 2 5.64 -4.11 -10.22
C ARG A 2 6.66 -5.16 -10.68
N SER A 3 7.09 -6.05 -9.78
CA SER A 3 7.92 -7.20 -10.16
C SER A 3 7.14 -8.05 -11.17
N ALA A 4 7.75 -8.39 -12.30
CA ALA A 4 7.19 -9.35 -13.24
C ALA A 4 7.02 -10.75 -12.60
N SER A 5 7.67 -11.03 -11.46
CA SER A 5 7.41 -12.26 -10.70
C SER A 5 6.10 -12.18 -9.92
N ALA A 6 5.78 -11.06 -9.28
CA ALA A 6 4.55 -10.94 -8.47
C ALA A 6 3.27 -11.21 -9.28
N LYS A 7 3.22 -10.77 -10.54
CA LYS A 7 2.11 -11.10 -11.45
C LYS A 7 2.08 -12.58 -11.88
N ARG A 8 3.24 -13.24 -11.98
CA ARG A 8 3.34 -14.67 -12.30
C ARG A 8 2.98 -15.55 -11.12
N ASP A 9 3.17 -15.05 -9.90
CA ASP A 9 2.93 -15.76 -8.65
C ASP A 9 1.46 -15.67 -8.18
N GLY A 10 0.55 -15.18 -9.03
CA GLY A 10 -0.90 -15.19 -8.79
C GLY A 10 -1.45 -13.94 -8.10
N LEU A 11 -0.68 -12.86 -7.99
CA LEU A 11 -1.15 -11.60 -7.42
C LEU A 11 -2.13 -10.90 -8.39
N THR A 12 -3.44 -11.08 -8.17
CA THR A 12 -4.50 -10.43 -8.95
C THR A 12 -4.76 -9.01 -8.44
N GLU A 13 -5.34 -8.15 -9.29
CA GLU A 13 -5.76 -6.81 -8.84
C GLU A 13 -6.83 -6.92 -7.74
N GLU A 14 -7.70 -7.94 -7.78
CA GLU A 14 -8.69 -8.18 -6.72
C GLU A 14 -8.04 -8.54 -5.38
N LEU A 15 -6.99 -9.37 -5.39
CA LEU A 15 -6.26 -9.71 -4.16
C LEU A 15 -5.50 -8.50 -3.61
N ILE A 16 -5.02 -7.62 -4.50
CA ILE A 16 -4.40 -6.36 -4.09
C ILE A 16 -5.43 -5.44 -3.44
N ASP A 17 -6.57 -5.21 -4.08
CA ASP A 17 -7.62 -4.35 -3.54
C ASP A 17 -8.12 -4.87 -2.19
N GLU A 18 -8.32 -6.18 -2.08
CA GLU A 18 -8.68 -6.85 -0.84
C GLU A 18 -7.60 -6.67 0.25
N GLY A 19 -6.33 -6.77 -0.12
CA GLY A 19 -5.18 -6.56 0.76
C GLY A 19 -5.03 -5.13 1.24
N ILE A 20 -5.61 -4.16 0.54
CA ILE A 20 -5.56 -2.77 0.97
C ILE A 20 -6.79 -2.39 1.80
N GLU A 21 -7.98 -2.80 1.37
CA GLU A 21 -9.23 -2.34 1.98
C GLU A 21 -9.70 -3.23 3.13
N ASN A 22 -9.51 -4.56 3.04
CA ASN A 22 -10.19 -5.53 3.90
C ASN A 22 -9.27 -6.59 4.53
N TRP A 23 -7.94 -6.42 4.46
CA TRP A 23 -6.99 -7.49 4.80
C TRP A 23 -7.18 -8.11 6.19
N ARG A 24 -7.67 -7.32 7.16
CA ARG A 24 -7.96 -7.77 8.53
C ARG A 24 -9.00 -8.89 8.57
N GLU A 25 -10.10 -8.69 7.84
CA GLU A 25 -11.27 -9.56 7.85
C GLU A 25 -11.23 -10.59 6.72
N SER A 26 -10.44 -10.33 5.68
CA SER A 26 -10.32 -11.19 4.51
C SER A 26 -9.92 -12.62 4.86
N ASP A 27 -10.56 -13.59 4.21
CA ASP A 27 -10.18 -15.01 4.25
C ASP A 27 -9.05 -15.35 3.25
N LYS A 28 -8.63 -14.37 2.44
CA LYS A 28 -7.58 -14.54 1.42
C LYS A 28 -6.16 -14.49 1.97
N PHE A 29 -5.99 -14.01 3.20
CA PHE A 29 -4.68 -13.87 3.84
C PHE A 29 -4.57 -14.77 5.07
N GLY A 30 -3.48 -15.52 5.16
CA GLY A 30 -3.11 -16.27 6.33
C GLY A 30 -2.63 -15.37 7.47
N ALA A 31 -2.47 -15.95 8.67
CA ALA A 31 -2.05 -15.21 9.86
C ALA A 31 -0.68 -14.51 9.69
N ALA A 32 0.27 -15.14 8.99
CA ALA A 32 1.58 -14.55 8.70
C ALA A 32 1.46 -13.31 7.80
N GLU A 33 0.68 -13.39 6.73
CA GLU A 33 0.45 -12.27 5.80
C GLU A 33 -0.27 -11.11 6.51
N LYS A 34 -1.27 -11.42 7.34
CA LYS A 34 -2.00 -10.41 8.12
C LYS A 34 -1.07 -9.65 9.06
N ILE A 35 -0.19 -10.32 9.82
CA ILE A 35 0.72 -9.59 10.71
C ILE A 35 1.77 -8.77 9.94
N ALA A 36 2.17 -9.20 8.73
CA ALA A 36 3.06 -8.42 7.86
C ALA A 36 2.36 -7.17 7.27
N LEU A 37 1.08 -7.28 6.89
CA LEU A 37 0.26 -6.15 6.46
C LEU A 37 0.03 -5.17 7.62
N GLU A 38 -0.26 -5.68 8.82
CA GLU A 38 -0.34 -4.86 10.04
C GLU A 38 0.97 -4.10 10.30
N TYR A 39 2.11 -4.77 10.17
CA TYR A 39 3.42 -4.16 10.37
C TYR A 39 3.68 -3.03 9.37
N SER A 40 3.26 -3.23 8.12
CA SER A 40 3.38 -2.21 7.06
C SER A 40 2.52 -0.98 7.35
N GLU A 41 1.28 -1.19 7.81
CA GLU A 41 0.36 -0.10 8.14
C GLU A 41 0.82 0.67 9.38
N LEU A 42 1.20 -0.02 10.46
CA LEU A 42 1.72 0.64 11.67
C LEU A 42 3.00 1.41 11.39
N MET A 43 3.92 0.86 10.59
CA MET A 43 5.17 1.57 10.27
C MET A 43 4.93 2.89 9.52
N GLN A 44 3.86 2.96 8.72
CA GLN A 44 3.51 4.16 7.96
C GLN A 44 2.72 5.19 8.80
N PHE A 45 1.85 4.75 9.70
CA PHE A 45 0.86 5.64 10.35
C PHE A 45 1.01 5.78 11.86
N GLU A 46 1.43 4.73 12.57
CA GLU A 46 1.44 4.67 14.04
C GLU A 46 2.66 3.87 14.54
N PRO A 47 3.90 4.26 14.19
CA PRO A 47 5.10 3.48 14.48
C PRO A 47 5.36 3.30 15.98
N GLU A 48 4.82 4.19 16.83
CA GLU A 48 4.87 4.09 18.28
C GLU A 48 4.12 2.87 18.85
N LYS A 49 3.21 2.25 18.08
CA LYS A 49 2.50 1.02 18.47
C LYS A 49 3.31 -0.25 18.22
N ILE A 50 4.47 -0.15 17.56
CA ILE A 50 5.35 -1.30 17.27
C ILE A 50 6.27 -1.51 18.47
N ASP A 51 5.74 -2.17 19.49
CA ASP A 51 6.43 -2.48 20.74
C ASP A 51 6.95 -3.94 20.79
N GLU A 52 7.53 -4.33 21.93
CA GLU A 52 8.03 -5.70 22.11
C GLU A 52 6.93 -6.76 21.99
N ALA A 53 5.69 -6.43 22.39
CA ALA A 53 4.56 -7.36 22.24
C ALA A 53 4.21 -7.55 20.76
N PHE A 54 4.26 -6.48 19.96
CA PHE A 54 4.11 -6.56 18.50
C PHE A 54 5.19 -7.45 17.87
N TYR A 55 6.47 -7.22 18.21
CA TYR A 55 7.56 -8.08 17.74
C TYR A 55 7.42 -9.52 18.22
N GLY A 56 6.88 -9.75 19.42
CA GLY A 56 6.49 -11.07 19.90
C GLY A 56 5.50 -11.78 18.98
N ARG A 57 4.48 -11.07 18.46
CA ARG A 57 3.54 -11.64 17.49
C ARG A 57 4.19 -11.94 16.14
N LEU A 58 5.08 -11.07 15.65
CA LEU A 58 5.84 -11.32 14.42
C LEU A 58 6.67 -12.62 14.53
N ARG A 59 7.31 -12.84 15.69
CA ARG A 59 8.14 -14.02 15.96
C ARG A 59 7.39 -15.36 15.96
N VAL A 60 6.06 -15.34 16.01
CA VAL A 60 5.23 -16.54 15.84
C VAL A 60 5.31 -17.06 14.39
N HIS A 61 5.54 -16.17 13.42
CA HIS A 61 5.49 -16.47 11.99
C HIS A 61 6.83 -16.30 11.26
N TYR A 62 7.70 -15.44 11.78
CA TYR A 62 8.95 -15.05 11.14
C TYR A 62 10.12 -15.18 12.11
N SER A 63 11.27 -15.61 11.62
CA SER A 63 12.54 -15.52 12.34
C SER A 63 12.98 -14.05 12.51
N ASP A 64 13.88 -13.78 13.46
CA ASP A 64 14.42 -12.43 13.65
C ASP A 64 15.08 -11.87 12.38
N ALA A 65 15.74 -12.73 11.58
CA ALA A 65 16.34 -12.33 10.31
C ALA A 65 15.27 -11.91 9.28
N GLU A 66 14.20 -12.68 9.16
CA GLU A 66 13.07 -12.36 8.27
C GLU A 66 12.34 -11.09 8.73
N ILE A 67 12.20 -10.86 10.04
CA ILE A 67 11.61 -9.64 10.59
C ILE A 67 12.45 -8.41 10.23
N VAL A 68 13.78 -8.51 10.32
CA VAL A 68 14.69 -7.43 9.92
C VAL A 68 14.57 -7.16 8.42
N GLU A 69 14.57 -8.20 7.59
CA GLU A 69 14.42 -8.06 6.14
C GLU A 69 13.07 -7.43 5.76
N LEU A 70 11.97 -7.93 6.34
CA LEU A 70 10.64 -7.40 6.15
C LEU A 70 10.54 -5.94 6.58
N GLY A 71 11.06 -5.61 7.77
CA GLY A 71 11.08 -4.24 8.28
C GLY A 71 11.91 -3.30 7.42
N ALA A 72 13.07 -3.74 6.92
CA ALA A 72 13.89 -2.96 6.01
C ALA A 72 13.14 -2.69 4.70
N PHE A 73 12.52 -3.73 4.12
CA PHE A 73 11.73 -3.59 2.88
C PHE A 73 10.59 -2.59 3.05
N ILE A 74 9.80 -2.70 4.13
CA ILE A 74 8.71 -1.77 4.43
C ILE A 74 9.26 -0.35 4.63
N GLY A 75 10.27 -0.18 5.48
CA GLY A 75 10.85 1.12 5.82
C GLY A 75 11.40 1.86 4.60
N PHE A 76 12.08 1.16 3.68
CA PHE A 76 12.53 1.75 2.43
C PHE A 76 11.37 2.26 1.56
N ASN A 77 10.29 1.49 1.44
CA ASN A 77 9.12 1.91 0.67
C ASN A 77 8.41 3.11 1.32
N VAL A 78 8.20 3.11 2.63
CA VAL A 78 7.66 4.26 3.39
C VAL A 78 8.51 5.51 3.17
N GLY A 79 9.84 5.37 3.23
CA GLY A 79 10.78 6.45 2.94
C GLY A 79 10.65 6.99 1.52
N TYR A 80 10.60 6.12 0.51
CA TYR A 80 10.38 6.52 -0.88
C TYR A 80 9.04 7.22 -1.10
N HIS A 81 7.95 6.71 -0.54
CA HIS A 81 6.64 7.37 -0.62
C HIS A 81 6.68 8.76 0.02
N THR A 82 7.37 8.91 1.15
CA THR A 82 7.54 10.20 1.80
C THR A 82 8.36 11.16 0.95
N PHE A 83 9.48 10.71 0.39
CA PHE A 83 10.29 11.51 -0.52
C PHE A 83 9.55 11.90 -1.80
N PHE A 84 8.87 10.96 -2.48
CA PHE A 84 8.15 11.24 -3.72
C PHE A 84 7.00 12.24 -3.54
N ARG A 85 6.36 12.27 -2.37
CA ARG A 85 5.38 13.33 -2.02
C ARG A 85 6.01 14.73 -2.02
N THR A 86 7.31 14.87 -1.72
CA THR A 86 8.00 16.17 -1.76
C THR A 86 8.32 16.65 -3.17
N LEU A 87 8.29 15.75 -4.14
CA LEU A 87 8.63 16.02 -5.54
C LEU A 87 7.40 16.26 -6.43
N ASP A 88 6.19 16.25 -5.87
CA ASP A 88 4.93 16.25 -6.62
C ASP A 88 4.93 15.18 -7.74
N PHE A 89 5.39 13.97 -7.42
CA PHE A 89 5.42 12.88 -8.39
C PHE A 89 4.02 12.27 -8.51
N TYR A 90 3.33 12.60 -9.59
CA TYR A 90 2.02 12.02 -9.89
C TYR A 90 2.17 10.63 -10.52
N PRO A 91 1.13 9.78 -10.43
CA PRO A 91 1.12 8.49 -11.10
C PRO A 91 1.45 8.63 -12.57
N MET A 92 2.35 7.78 -13.05
CA MET A 92 2.66 7.72 -14.47
C MET A 92 1.55 7.04 -15.28
N PHE A 93 0.57 6.41 -14.62
CA PHE A 93 -0.52 5.70 -15.27
C PHE A 93 -1.88 6.25 -14.82
N SER A 94 -2.81 6.36 -15.77
CA SER A 94 -4.22 6.60 -15.49
C SER A 94 -4.86 5.38 -14.82
N PRO A 95 -6.07 5.50 -14.24
CA PRO A 95 -6.76 4.39 -13.58
C PRO A 95 -6.98 3.16 -14.47
N ASP A 96 -7.12 3.36 -15.78
CA ASP A 96 -7.23 2.32 -16.83
C ASP A 96 -5.86 1.81 -17.34
N GLY A 97 -4.75 2.30 -16.80
CA GLY A 97 -3.40 1.76 -17.04
C GLY A 97 -2.64 2.36 -18.22
N ARG A 98 -3.14 3.43 -18.84
CA ARG A 98 -2.44 4.16 -19.91
C ARG A 98 -1.36 5.07 -19.32
N LEU A 99 -0.20 5.16 -19.96
CA LEU A 99 0.85 6.10 -19.58
C LEU A 99 0.37 7.54 -19.80
N VAL A 100 0.50 8.40 -18.78
CA VAL A 100 0.08 9.81 -18.80
C VAL A 100 1.25 10.75 -18.53
N SER A 101 1.15 11.99 -19.00
CA SER A 101 2.10 13.05 -18.64
C SER A 101 1.87 13.49 -17.18
N GLN A 102 2.84 14.20 -16.58
CA GLN A 102 2.68 14.74 -15.22
C GLN A 102 1.58 15.82 -15.15
N GLU A 103 1.32 16.55 -16.24
CA GLU A 103 0.23 17.52 -16.34
C GLU A 103 -1.13 16.83 -16.38
N GLU A 104 -1.28 15.84 -17.24
CA GLU A 104 -2.50 15.03 -17.33
C GLU A 104 -2.77 14.27 -16.03
N SER A 105 -1.71 13.79 -15.37
CA SER A 105 -1.84 13.10 -14.08
C SER A 105 -2.27 14.05 -12.95
N ARG A 106 -1.86 15.33 -12.97
CA ARG A 106 -2.36 16.36 -12.04
C ARG A 106 -3.86 16.61 -12.22
N GLU A 107 -4.35 16.58 -13.44
CA GLU A 107 -5.78 16.74 -13.73
C GLU A 107 -6.59 15.54 -13.22
N ILE A 108 -6.07 14.32 -13.39
CA ILE A 108 -6.74 13.08 -12.99
C ILE A 108 -6.75 12.89 -11.46
N TYR A 109 -5.64 13.19 -10.78
CA TYR A 109 -5.45 12.87 -9.36
C TYR A 109 -5.47 14.10 -8.43
N GLY A 110 -5.71 15.29 -8.98
CA GLY A 110 -5.84 16.55 -8.24
C GLY A 110 -4.51 17.25 -7.91
N SER A 111 -4.58 18.42 -7.28
CA SER A 111 -3.42 19.29 -7.01
C SER A 111 -2.56 18.87 -5.81
N ARG A 112 -2.96 17.81 -5.09
CA ARG A 112 -2.13 17.15 -4.06
C ARG A 112 -1.96 15.68 -4.43
N PRO A 113 -0.73 15.13 -4.46
CA PRO A 113 -0.53 13.69 -4.61
C PRO A 113 -1.17 12.96 -3.43
N VAL A 114 -2.39 12.44 -3.61
CA VAL A 114 -3.04 11.57 -2.63
C VAL A 114 -2.59 10.13 -2.88
N SER A 115 -2.31 9.41 -1.79
CA SER A 115 -1.86 8.02 -1.86
C SER A 115 -2.97 7.12 -2.43
N HIS A 116 -2.64 6.23 -3.38
CA HIS A 116 -3.57 5.31 -4.06
C HIS A 116 -4.00 4.10 -3.23
N ILE A 117 -4.06 4.25 -1.90
CA ILE A 117 -4.40 3.16 -0.99
C ILE A 117 -5.82 2.69 -1.28
N SER A 118 -6.73 3.59 -1.66
CA SER A 118 -8.01 3.15 -2.21
C SER A 118 -7.79 2.55 -3.61
N GLY A 119 -8.13 1.27 -3.77
CA GLY A 119 -8.14 0.58 -5.05
C GLY A 119 -9.02 1.28 -6.10
N PRO A 120 -9.11 0.79 -7.34
CA PRO A 120 -10.02 1.34 -8.35
C PRO A 120 -11.46 1.56 -7.83
N LEU A 121 -11.94 0.66 -6.97
CA LEU A 121 -13.25 0.72 -6.33
C LEU A 121 -13.35 1.79 -5.23
N GLY A 122 -12.38 1.88 -4.32
CA GLY A 122 -12.34 2.94 -3.33
C GLY A 122 -12.21 4.34 -3.94
N ARG A 123 -11.56 4.47 -5.11
CA ARG A 123 -11.47 5.73 -5.89
C ARG A 123 -12.82 6.18 -6.43
N ALA A 124 -13.59 5.26 -7.03
CA ALA A 124 -14.92 5.58 -7.54
C ALA A 124 -15.85 6.09 -6.42
N ARG A 125 -15.70 5.55 -5.20
CA ARG A 125 -16.48 5.96 -4.04
C ARG A 125 -16.05 7.31 -3.45
N ALA A 126 -14.75 7.63 -3.47
CA ALA A 126 -14.24 8.91 -3.01
C ALA A 126 -14.58 10.07 -3.97
N LEU A 127 -14.49 9.83 -5.28
CA LEU A 127 -14.88 10.82 -6.30
C LEU A 127 -16.39 11.12 -6.24
N ALA A 128 -17.24 10.10 -6.05
CA ALA A 128 -18.67 10.29 -5.89
C ALA A 128 -19.08 11.01 -4.58
N ALA A 129 -18.19 11.06 -3.57
CA ALA A 129 -18.43 11.78 -2.32
C ALA A 129 -18.04 13.26 -2.42
N ASP A 130 -17.05 13.60 -3.25
CA ASP A 130 -16.57 14.98 -3.47
C ASP A 130 -17.48 15.76 -4.44
N GLU A 131 -18.21 15.08 -5.33
CA GLU A 131 -19.22 15.68 -6.22
C GLU A 131 -20.57 16.01 -5.52
N GLY A 132 -20.68 15.70 -4.22
CA GLY A 132 -21.91 15.84 -3.42
C GLY A 132 -21.92 16.98 -2.40
N GLU A 133 -20.88 17.79 -2.32
CA GLU A 133 -20.76 18.96 -1.42
C GLU A 133 -20.69 20.28 -2.20
#